data_AF-A0A954H7P5-F1
#
_entry.id   AF-A0A954H7P5-F1
#
_cell.length_a   1.000
_cell.length_b   1.000
_cell.length_c   1.000
_cell.angle_alpha   90.00
_cell.angle_beta   90.00
_cell.angle_gamma   90.00
#
_symmetry.space_group_name_H-M   'P 1'
#
loop_
_entity.id
_entity.type
_entity.pdbx_description
1 polymer ?
#
loop_
_entity_poly.entity_id
_entity_poly.type
_entity_poly.pdbx_seq_one_letter_code
_entity_poly.pdbx_strand_id
1 'polypeptide(L)'
;MKFHWILLLLVVCFLCPKGMAATKEQTELELRIRSLIAEYFPDAHISQENDQLSASHGTMRFTVHGHSKTGERAGLTYQVEGPNFEGFLFSLSVNEGKYQGQAVIPQTLREPYWETYIDRPPTEDGAGHYVINFSYGSRLNQNFKLALFQLLPNSRRSSTTSVPESETQNRLPAESTSNVLEGTLRVHPKFHYRYYIDGFGDGQECALFQADNQLSQIKPGSRVRVKGKLGSRFFGGDPNDPAPALVKTWIIYMDVQSVDVLK
;
A
#
# COMPACT_ATOMS: atom_id res chain seq x y z
N MET A 1 23.15 8.41 -73.30
CA MET A 1 22.78 7.24 -72.48
C MET A 1 22.04 7.75 -71.24
N LYS A 2 20.75 7.45 -71.09
CA LYS A 2 19.85 8.02 -70.06
C LYS A 2 19.66 7.02 -68.92
N PHE A 3 20.12 7.35 -67.71
CA PHE A 3 19.95 6.55 -66.51
C PHE A 3 18.50 6.65 -66.00
N HIS A 4 17.80 5.51 -65.98
CA HIS A 4 16.47 5.38 -65.39
C HIS A 4 16.59 5.29 -63.86
N TRP A 5 15.97 6.24 -63.16
CA TRP A 5 15.68 6.19 -61.74
C TRP A 5 14.53 5.19 -61.52
N ILE A 6 14.84 3.96 -61.14
CA ILE A 6 13.84 2.98 -60.70
C ILE A 6 13.58 3.22 -59.22
N LEU A 7 12.54 4.03 -58.99
CA LEU A 7 11.48 3.88 -57.99
C LEU A 7 11.68 2.74 -56.97
N LEU A 8 12.43 3.01 -55.89
CA LEU A 8 12.44 2.18 -54.69
C LEU A 8 11.22 2.57 -53.85
N LEU A 9 10.05 2.06 -54.25
CA LEU A 9 8.79 2.24 -53.54
C LEU A 9 8.88 1.39 -52.26
N LEU A 10 9.38 2.03 -51.21
CA LEU A 10 9.46 1.55 -49.84
C LEU A 10 8.03 1.21 -49.40
N VAL A 11 7.65 -0.06 -49.53
CA VAL A 11 6.51 -0.66 -48.85
C VAL A 11 6.89 -0.70 -47.36
N VAL A 12 6.76 0.44 -46.70
CA VAL A 12 6.65 0.49 -45.24
C VAL A 12 5.30 -0.13 -44.93
N CYS A 13 5.29 -1.46 -44.79
CA CYS A 13 4.19 -2.16 -44.16
C CYS A 13 3.99 -1.50 -42.80
N PHE A 14 2.98 -0.65 -42.72
CA PHE A 14 2.34 -0.24 -41.48
C PHE A 14 1.87 -1.51 -40.77
N LEU A 15 2.78 -2.15 -40.04
CA LEU A 15 2.44 -2.96 -38.89
C LEU A 15 1.89 -1.97 -37.86
N CYS A 16 0.66 -1.53 -38.09
CA CYS A 16 -0.13 -0.86 -37.08
C CYS A 16 -0.31 -1.91 -35.98
N PRO A 17 0.33 -1.75 -34.81
CA PRO A 17 0.09 -2.69 -33.71
C PRO A 17 -1.42 -2.68 -33.49
N LYS A 18 -2.05 -3.86 -33.60
CA LYS A 18 -3.46 -4.01 -33.24
C LYS A 18 -3.56 -3.61 -31.77
N GLY A 19 -4.11 -2.43 -31.51
CA GLY A 19 -4.52 -2.06 -30.16
C GLY A 19 -5.40 -3.19 -29.65
N MET A 20 -5.01 -3.80 -28.53
CA MET A 20 -5.87 -4.77 -27.88
C MET A 20 -7.16 -4.06 -27.56
N ALA A 21 -8.29 -4.61 -28.00
CA ALA A 21 -9.56 -4.08 -27.56
C ALA A 21 -9.64 -4.23 -26.04
N ALA A 22 -9.82 -3.10 -25.34
CA ALA A 22 -10.04 -3.10 -23.90
C ALA A 22 -11.15 -4.11 -23.55
N THR A 23 -10.91 -4.95 -22.54
CA THR A 23 -11.93 -5.89 -22.10
C THR A 23 -13.07 -5.13 -21.43
N LYS A 24 -14.28 -5.69 -21.45
CA LYS A 24 -15.46 -5.10 -20.79
C LYS A 24 -15.18 -4.82 -19.30
N GLU A 25 -14.47 -5.72 -18.64
CA GLU A 25 -14.07 -5.61 -17.23
C GLU A 25 -13.12 -4.42 -17.00
N GLN A 26 -12.11 -4.25 -17.86
CA GLN A 26 -11.21 -3.10 -17.80
C GLN A 26 -12.01 -1.80 -17.91
N THR A 27 -12.92 -1.72 -18.87
CA THR A 27 -13.77 -0.53 -19.05
C THR A 27 -14.63 -0.26 -17.81
N GLU A 28 -15.20 -1.29 -17.18
CA GLU A 28 -16.01 -1.12 -15.97
C GLU A 28 -15.18 -0.63 -14.77
N LEU A 29 -13.99 -1.21 -14.55
CA LEU A 29 -13.07 -0.77 -13.50
C LEU A 29 -12.64 0.68 -13.71
N GLU A 30 -12.24 1.03 -14.93
CA GLU A 30 -11.84 2.40 -15.30
C GLU A 30 -12.97 3.40 -15.06
N LEU A 31 -14.21 3.06 -15.44
CA LEU A 31 -15.37 3.92 -15.18
C LEU A 31 -15.61 4.13 -13.68
N ARG A 32 -15.52 3.08 -12.87
CA ARG A 32 -15.69 3.18 -11.41
C ARG A 32 -14.60 4.04 -10.77
N ILE A 33 -13.35 3.91 -11.22
CA ILE A 33 -12.24 4.74 -10.76
C ILE A 33 -12.45 6.20 -11.17
N ARG A 34 -12.83 6.47 -12.43
CA ARG A 34 -13.15 7.82 -12.91
C ARG A 34 -14.25 8.48 -12.08
N SER A 35 -15.34 7.75 -11.82
CA SER A 35 -16.44 8.24 -10.99
C SER A 35 -15.98 8.57 -9.56
N LEU A 36 -15.18 7.68 -8.94
CA LEU A 36 -14.64 7.92 -7.60
C LEU A 36 -13.73 9.15 -7.56
N ILE A 37 -12.85 9.32 -8.56
CA ILE A 37 -11.96 10.48 -8.64
C ILE A 37 -12.77 11.77 -8.78
N ALA A 38 -13.76 11.80 -9.68
CA ALA A 38 -14.61 12.97 -9.89
C ALA A 38 -15.44 13.35 -8.65
N GLU A 39 -15.84 12.37 -7.84
CA GLU A 39 -16.55 12.60 -6.57
C GLU A 39 -15.68 13.34 -5.54
N TYR A 40 -14.42 12.93 -5.38
CA TYR A 40 -13.52 13.50 -4.36
C TYR A 40 -12.70 14.70 -4.86
N PHE A 41 -12.38 14.75 -6.15
CA PHE A 41 -11.50 15.74 -6.78
C PHE A 41 -12.09 16.18 -8.13
N PRO A 42 -13.10 17.06 -8.13
CA PRO A 42 -13.79 17.47 -9.35
C PRO A 42 -12.90 18.24 -10.35
N ASP A 43 -11.76 18.76 -9.89
CA ASP A 43 -10.74 19.46 -10.66
C ASP A 43 -9.56 18.55 -11.07
N ALA A 44 -9.61 17.25 -10.76
CA ALA A 44 -8.57 16.31 -11.17
C ALA A 44 -8.44 16.25 -12.70
N HIS A 45 -7.20 16.24 -13.18
CA HIS A 45 -6.91 16.00 -14.57
C HIS A 45 -6.96 14.50 -14.84
N ILE A 46 -7.86 14.05 -15.73
CA ILE A 46 -8.01 12.65 -16.11
C ILE A 46 -7.82 12.50 -17.62
N SER A 47 -6.89 11.63 -18.03
CA SER A 47 -6.61 11.34 -19.44
C SER A 47 -6.63 9.83 -19.72
N GLN A 48 -6.88 9.48 -20.98
CA GLN A 48 -6.73 8.11 -21.48
C GLN A 48 -5.82 8.16 -22.72
N GLU A 49 -4.67 7.53 -22.64
CA GLU A 49 -3.74 7.45 -23.77
C GLU A 49 -3.18 6.03 -23.85
N ASN A 50 -3.19 5.42 -25.04
CA ASN A 50 -2.62 4.09 -25.29
C ASN A 50 -3.08 3.04 -24.25
N ASP A 51 -4.39 2.95 -23.99
CA ASP A 51 -4.98 2.02 -23.03
C ASP A 51 -4.50 2.19 -21.57
N GLN A 52 -3.93 3.36 -21.26
CA GLN A 52 -3.60 3.78 -19.91
C GLN A 52 -4.55 4.88 -19.45
N LEU A 53 -5.32 4.58 -18.40
CA LEU A 53 -6.01 5.58 -17.60
C LEU A 53 -4.98 6.28 -16.71
N SER A 54 -4.87 7.59 -16.84
CA SER A 54 -4.04 8.42 -15.95
C SER A 54 -4.90 9.48 -15.28
N ALA A 55 -4.65 9.74 -14.00
CA ALA A 55 -5.31 10.80 -13.27
C ALA A 55 -4.36 11.51 -12.31
N SER A 56 -4.50 12.81 -12.17
CA SER A 56 -3.67 13.62 -11.28
C SER A 56 -4.46 14.75 -10.62
N HIS A 57 -4.10 15.07 -9.39
CA HIS A 57 -4.60 16.22 -8.66
C HIS A 57 -3.51 16.73 -7.72
N GLY A 58 -3.35 18.05 -7.60
CA GLY A 58 -2.36 18.65 -6.71
C GLY A 58 -0.93 18.18 -6.96
N THR A 59 -0.43 18.29 -8.19
CA THR A 59 0.95 17.90 -8.53
C THR A 59 1.92 19.07 -8.44
N MET A 60 3.21 18.77 -8.28
CA MET A 60 4.29 19.73 -8.36
C MET A 60 5.59 19.07 -8.83
N ARG A 61 6.57 19.88 -9.26
CA ARG A 61 7.90 19.38 -9.63
C ARG A 61 8.82 19.35 -8.42
N PHE A 62 9.53 18.25 -8.26
CA PHE A 62 10.52 18.03 -7.20
C PHE A 62 11.92 17.87 -7.80
N THR A 63 12.89 18.51 -7.17
CA THR A 63 14.31 18.26 -7.41
C THR A 63 14.75 17.04 -6.61
N VAL A 64 15.00 15.91 -7.27
CA VAL A 64 15.39 14.65 -6.61
C VAL A 64 16.87 14.36 -6.84
N HIS A 65 17.54 13.90 -5.79
CA HIS A 65 18.85 13.28 -5.89
C HIS A 65 18.66 11.78 -6.13
N GLY A 66 19.20 11.26 -7.23
CA GLY A 66 19.21 9.82 -7.47
C GLY A 66 20.03 9.09 -6.41
N HIS A 67 19.59 7.88 -6.04
CA HIS A 67 20.36 6.97 -5.21
C HIS A 67 20.92 5.85 -6.10
N SER A 68 22.21 5.57 -5.99
CA SER A 68 22.79 4.37 -6.59
C SER A 68 22.31 3.13 -5.83
N LYS A 69 22.47 1.95 -6.44
CA LYS A 69 22.27 0.66 -5.73
C LYS A 69 23.24 0.48 -4.55
N THR A 70 24.32 1.25 -4.48
CA THR A 70 25.27 1.27 -3.35
C THR A 70 24.84 2.20 -2.22
N GLY A 71 23.76 2.97 -2.40
CA GLY A 71 23.26 3.97 -1.44
C GLY A 71 23.94 5.35 -1.55
N GLU A 72 24.91 5.50 -2.43
CA GLU A 72 25.55 6.80 -2.70
C GLU A 72 24.56 7.75 -3.38
N ARG A 73 24.60 9.02 -2.97
CA ARG A 73 23.80 10.09 -3.59
C ARG A 73 24.48 10.53 -4.88
N ALA A 74 23.74 10.53 -5.98
CA ALA A 74 24.22 11.09 -7.23
C ALA A 74 24.46 12.61 -7.07
N GLY A 75 25.58 13.10 -7.62
CA GLY A 75 25.89 14.54 -7.64
C GLY A 75 24.97 15.34 -8.56
N LEU A 76 24.36 14.70 -9.56
CA LEU A 76 23.38 15.29 -10.46
C LEU A 76 21.97 15.12 -9.90
N THR A 77 21.20 16.20 -9.89
CA THR A 77 19.76 16.19 -9.60
C THR A 77 18.96 16.07 -10.88
N TYR A 78 17.73 15.59 -10.75
CA TYR A 78 16.74 15.64 -11.83
C TYR A 78 15.40 16.14 -11.31
N GLN A 79 14.59 16.69 -12.21
CA GLN A 79 13.25 17.16 -11.91
C GLN A 79 12.25 16.07 -12.22
N VAL A 80 11.44 15.69 -11.25
CA VAL A 80 10.35 14.73 -11.41
C VAL A 80 9.03 15.36 -10.97
N GLU A 81 7.95 15.06 -11.67
CA GLU A 81 6.61 15.45 -11.22
C GLU A 81 6.12 14.44 -10.19
N GLY A 82 5.60 14.94 -9.07
CA GLY A 82 5.03 14.14 -7.99
C GLY A 82 3.79 14.81 -7.40
N PRO A 83 3.01 14.09 -6.58
CA PRO A 83 1.96 14.71 -5.80
C PRO A 83 2.55 15.66 -4.74
N ASN A 84 1.88 16.78 -4.50
CA ASN A 84 2.11 17.56 -3.29
C ASN A 84 1.56 16.81 -2.06
N PHE A 85 1.55 17.43 -0.87
CA PHE A 85 1.15 16.74 0.35
C PHE A 85 -0.33 16.34 0.42
N GLU A 86 -1.22 16.92 -0.39
CA GLU A 86 -2.65 16.60 -0.48
C GLU A 86 -3.03 15.92 -1.81
N GLY A 87 -2.12 15.91 -2.78
CA GLY A 87 -2.35 15.43 -4.14
C GLY A 87 -2.13 13.93 -4.35
N PHE A 88 -2.37 13.51 -5.60
CA PHE A 88 -2.06 12.17 -6.08
C PHE A 88 -1.67 12.15 -7.57
N LEU A 89 -0.96 11.09 -7.95
CA LEU A 89 -0.77 10.64 -9.33
C LEU A 89 -1.22 9.17 -9.40
N PHE A 90 -2.14 8.87 -10.32
CA PHE A 90 -2.65 7.53 -10.53
C PHE A 90 -2.45 7.12 -11.98
N SER A 91 -1.99 5.88 -12.20
CA SER A 91 -2.01 5.24 -13.51
C SER A 91 -2.49 3.80 -13.40
N LEU A 92 -3.30 3.42 -14.38
CA LEU A 92 -3.81 2.08 -14.60
C LEU A 92 -3.68 1.75 -16.08
N SER A 93 -2.96 0.69 -16.40
CA SER A 93 -2.97 0.09 -17.73
C SER A 93 -3.08 -1.44 -17.63
N VAL A 94 -3.24 -2.10 -18.77
CA VAL A 94 -3.24 -3.56 -18.87
C VAL A 94 -2.12 -3.98 -19.80
N ASN A 95 -1.30 -4.93 -19.34
CA ASN A 95 -0.25 -5.55 -20.14
C ASN A 95 -0.60 -7.01 -20.43
N GLU A 96 -0.19 -7.49 -21.60
CA GLU A 96 -0.34 -8.91 -21.99
C GLU A 96 0.48 -9.85 -21.10
N GLY A 97 -0.05 -11.05 -20.90
CA GLY A 97 0.60 -12.13 -20.19
C GLY A 97 0.67 -11.94 -18.67
N LYS A 98 1.34 -12.87 -18.01
CA LYS A 98 1.57 -12.82 -16.56
C LYS A 98 2.65 -11.79 -16.23
N TYR A 99 2.55 -11.18 -15.05
CA TYR A 99 3.64 -10.36 -14.53
C TYR A 99 4.93 -11.18 -14.40
N GLN A 100 6.02 -10.71 -15.00
CA GLN A 100 7.35 -11.33 -14.97
C GLN A 100 8.43 -10.45 -14.30
N GLY A 101 8.02 -9.36 -13.65
CA GLY A 101 8.97 -8.47 -13.01
C GLY A 101 9.55 -9.07 -11.72
N GLN A 102 10.71 -8.54 -11.32
CA GLN A 102 11.44 -9.00 -10.13
C GLN A 102 10.88 -8.44 -8.81
N ALA A 103 10.00 -7.44 -8.88
CA ALA A 103 9.49 -6.77 -7.70
C ALA A 103 8.43 -7.64 -7.01
N VAL A 104 8.54 -7.81 -5.69
CA VAL A 104 7.49 -8.40 -4.87
C VAL A 104 6.32 -7.42 -4.83
N ILE A 105 5.11 -7.86 -5.17
CA ILE A 105 3.92 -7.02 -5.27
C ILE A 105 2.72 -7.73 -4.61
N PRO A 106 1.75 -6.99 -4.05
CA PRO A 106 1.72 -5.52 -3.93
C PRO A 106 2.75 -4.98 -2.94
N GLN A 107 3.22 -3.75 -3.14
CA GLN A 107 4.09 -3.05 -2.19
C GLN A 107 3.92 -1.53 -2.27
N THR A 108 4.30 -0.83 -1.20
CA THR A 108 4.40 0.63 -1.16
C THR A 108 5.86 1.04 -1.17
N LEU A 109 6.26 1.77 -2.20
CA LEU A 109 7.59 2.36 -2.30
C LEU A 109 7.61 3.70 -1.57
N ARG A 110 8.67 3.92 -0.80
CA ARG A 110 8.91 5.20 -0.12
C ARG A 110 9.80 6.07 -1.00
N GLU A 111 9.18 7.02 -1.68
CA GLU A 111 9.89 8.03 -2.46
C GLU A 111 10.43 9.13 -1.54
N PRO A 112 11.31 10.02 -2.03
CA PRO A 112 11.88 11.09 -1.21
C PRO A 112 10.83 12.02 -0.56
N TYR A 113 9.70 12.25 -1.24
CA TYR A 113 8.69 13.23 -0.83
C TYR A 113 7.26 12.67 -0.74
N TRP A 114 7.00 11.47 -1.24
CA TRP A 114 5.68 10.82 -1.23
C TRP A 114 5.80 9.30 -1.14
N GLU A 115 4.67 8.61 -1.13
CA GLU A 115 4.61 7.15 -1.21
C GLU A 115 3.98 6.74 -2.54
N THR A 116 4.45 5.64 -3.12
CA THR A 116 3.90 5.06 -4.35
C THR A 116 3.46 3.63 -4.08
N TYR A 117 2.15 3.38 -4.06
CA TYR A 117 1.63 2.01 -4.10
C TYR A 117 1.76 1.44 -5.51
N ILE A 118 2.34 0.24 -5.62
CA ILE A 118 2.45 -0.49 -6.88
C ILE A 118 1.84 -1.89 -6.75
N ASP A 119 1.11 -2.29 -7.79
CA ASP A 119 0.51 -3.62 -7.85
C ASP A 119 0.35 -4.09 -9.29
N ARG A 120 0.39 -5.42 -9.50
CA ARG A 120 0.24 -6.05 -10.82
C ARG A 120 -0.66 -7.30 -10.76
N PRO A 121 -1.93 -7.18 -10.35
CA PRO A 121 -2.85 -8.32 -10.32
C PRO A 121 -3.07 -8.88 -11.73
N PRO A 122 -3.25 -10.20 -11.90
CA PRO A 122 -3.73 -10.76 -13.15
C PRO A 122 -5.15 -10.25 -13.44
N THR A 123 -5.50 -10.11 -14.72
CA THR A 123 -6.89 -9.88 -15.18
C THR A 123 -7.77 -11.10 -14.84
N GLU A 124 -9.10 -10.96 -14.78
CA GLU A 124 -9.97 -12.09 -14.43
C GLU A 124 -9.86 -13.26 -15.42
N ASP A 125 -9.67 -12.96 -16.71
CA ASP A 125 -9.45 -13.95 -17.77
C ASP A 125 -8.04 -14.58 -17.75
N GLY A 126 -7.12 -14.01 -16.95
CA GLY A 126 -5.72 -14.43 -16.88
C GLY A 126 -4.90 -14.20 -18.16
N ALA A 127 -5.45 -13.50 -19.16
CA ALA A 127 -4.76 -13.19 -20.40
C ALA A 127 -3.70 -12.08 -20.24
N GLY A 128 -3.83 -11.25 -19.20
CA GLY A 128 -2.94 -10.16 -18.89
C GLY A 128 -2.78 -9.89 -17.41
N HIS A 129 -2.19 -8.73 -17.11
CA HIS A 129 -2.11 -8.18 -15.77
C HIS A 129 -2.28 -6.67 -15.80
N TYR A 130 -2.87 -6.14 -14.73
CA TYR A 130 -2.96 -4.71 -14.53
C TYR A 130 -1.58 -4.13 -14.17
N VAL A 131 -1.37 -2.87 -14.50
CA VAL A 131 -0.23 -2.06 -14.09
C VAL A 131 -0.77 -0.88 -13.30
N ILE A 132 -0.76 -1.02 -11.97
CA ILE A 132 -1.29 0.01 -11.07
C ILE A 132 -0.13 0.76 -10.42
N ASN A 133 -0.10 2.08 -10.57
CA ASN A 133 0.77 2.95 -9.79
C ASN A 133 -0.06 4.06 -9.16
N PHE A 134 0.04 4.22 -7.85
CA PHE A 134 -0.69 5.23 -7.11
C PHE A 134 0.25 5.95 -6.15
N SER A 135 0.75 7.10 -6.61
CA SER A 135 1.56 8.01 -5.81
C SER A 135 0.65 8.99 -5.06
N TYR A 136 0.87 9.18 -3.77
CA TYR A 136 0.02 10.07 -2.96
C TYR A 136 0.79 10.84 -1.89
N GLY A 137 0.31 12.05 -1.60
CA GLY A 137 0.80 12.87 -0.52
C GLY A 137 0.42 12.32 0.87
N SER A 138 1.19 12.70 1.89
CA SER A 138 0.99 12.25 3.28
C SER A 138 -0.33 12.71 3.91
N ARG A 139 -0.99 13.73 3.35
CA ARG A 139 -2.29 14.27 3.78
C ARG A 139 -3.40 14.07 2.76
N LEU A 140 -3.21 13.21 1.76
CA LEU A 140 -4.29 12.83 0.86
C LEU A 140 -5.55 12.42 1.66
N ASN A 141 -6.73 12.79 1.16
CA ASN A 141 -8.01 12.43 1.74
C ASN A 141 -8.07 10.92 2.02
N GLN A 142 -8.21 10.53 3.30
CA GLN A 142 -8.13 9.13 3.71
C GLN A 142 -9.32 8.30 3.22
N ASN A 143 -10.51 8.90 3.14
CA ASN A 143 -11.70 8.21 2.64
C ASN A 143 -11.55 7.88 1.16
N PHE A 144 -11.05 8.83 0.36
CA PHE A 144 -10.69 8.58 -1.04
C PHE A 144 -9.66 7.45 -1.17
N LYS A 145 -8.56 7.52 -0.40
CA LYS A 145 -7.50 6.50 -0.43
C LYS A 145 -8.05 5.10 -0.14
N LEU A 146 -8.88 4.97 0.90
CA LEU A 146 -9.52 3.70 1.26
C LEU A 146 -10.49 3.22 0.18
N ALA A 147 -11.34 4.11 -0.34
CA ALA A 147 -12.29 3.78 -1.40
C ALA A 147 -11.58 3.32 -2.68
N LEU A 148 -10.51 3.99 -3.07
CA LEU A 148 -9.72 3.62 -4.24
C LEU A 148 -9.10 2.23 -4.07
N PHE A 149 -8.51 1.94 -2.91
CA PHE A 149 -7.94 0.60 -2.65
C PHE A 149 -8.99 -0.51 -2.68
N GLN A 150 -10.21 -0.26 -2.20
CA GLN A 150 -11.31 -1.23 -2.26
C GLN A 150 -11.80 -1.50 -3.70
N LEU A 151 -11.56 -0.58 -4.64
CA LEU A 151 -11.85 -0.79 -6.06
C LEU A 151 -10.79 -1.64 -6.76
N LEU A 152 -9.53 -1.65 -6.28
CA LEU A 152 -8.45 -2.34 -6.96
C LEU A 152 -8.61 -3.88 -6.89
N PRO A 153 -8.23 -4.64 -7.95
CA PRO A 153 -8.53 -6.07 -8.07
C PRO A 153 -8.01 -6.98 -6.93
N ASN A 154 -6.89 -6.64 -6.30
CA ASN A 154 -6.29 -7.47 -5.24
C ASN A 154 -6.89 -7.27 -3.85
N SER A 155 -7.68 -6.22 -3.62
CA SER A 155 -8.27 -5.95 -2.29
C SER A 155 -9.25 -7.04 -1.82
N ARG A 156 -9.74 -7.88 -2.74
CA ARG A 156 -10.73 -8.94 -2.46
C ARG A 156 -10.14 -10.31 -2.14
N ARG A 157 -8.86 -10.58 -2.49
CA ARG A 157 -8.28 -11.92 -2.32
C ARG A 157 -7.80 -12.21 -0.89
N SER A 158 -7.50 -11.18 -0.11
CA SER A 158 -7.01 -11.33 1.27
C SER A 158 -8.11 -11.65 2.30
N SER A 159 -9.38 -11.43 1.98
CA SER A 159 -10.51 -11.66 2.90
C SER A 159 -11.21 -13.01 2.73
N THR A 160 -10.82 -13.82 1.74
CA THR A 160 -11.46 -15.11 1.46
C THR A 160 -10.55 -16.28 1.80
N THR A 161 -10.02 -16.30 3.03
CA THR A 161 -9.95 -17.58 3.76
C THR A 161 -11.28 -17.69 4.49
N SER A 162 -12.35 -17.94 3.74
CA SER A 162 -13.58 -18.43 4.32
C SER A 162 -13.29 -19.81 4.88
N VAL A 163 -13.09 -19.88 6.19
CA VAL A 163 -13.38 -21.10 6.95
C VAL A 163 -14.78 -21.54 6.50
N PRO A 164 -14.98 -22.78 6.03
CA PRO A 164 -16.28 -23.22 5.51
C PRO A 164 -17.37 -22.96 6.54
N GLU A 165 -18.32 -22.12 6.12
CA GLU A 165 -19.50 -21.72 6.88
C GLU A 165 -20.53 -22.85 6.81
N SER A 166 -20.28 -23.93 7.54
CA SER A 166 -21.29 -24.95 7.82
C SER A 166 -21.07 -25.54 9.22
N GLU A 167 -21.86 -25.01 10.16
CA GLU A 167 -22.24 -25.52 11.50
C GLU A 167 -22.08 -24.47 12.59
N THR A 168 -23.00 -23.51 12.61
CA THR A 168 -23.26 -22.64 13.76
C THR A 168 -24.68 -22.86 14.26
N GLN A 169 -24.91 -23.97 14.97
CA GLN A 169 -25.95 -24.03 16.00
C GLN A 169 -25.37 -24.77 17.21
N ASN A 170 -25.28 -24.06 18.34
CA ASN A 170 -24.72 -24.46 19.64
C ASN A 170 -23.19 -24.51 19.79
N ARG A 171 -22.52 -23.36 19.74
CA ARG A 171 -21.23 -23.19 20.46
C ARG A 171 -21.42 -22.32 21.70
N LEU A 172 -21.09 -22.92 22.84
CA LEU A 172 -20.72 -22.30 24.11
C LEU A 172 -19.83 -21.06 23.89
N PRO A 173 -19.78 -20.08 24.83
CA PRO A 173 -19.04 -18.83 24.65
C PRO A 173 -17.64 -19.14 24.11
N ALA A 174 -17.34 -18.61 22.91
CA ALA A 174 -16.08 -18.85 22.22
C ALA A 174 -14.94 -18.63 23.21
N GLU A 175 -14.23 -19.71 23.55
CA GLU A 175 -13.02 -19.63 24.36
C GLU A 175 -12.14 -18.56 23.70
N SER A 176 -11.94 -17.45 24.41
CA SER A 176 -11.12 -16.37 23.90
C SER A 176 -9.73 -16.95 23.64
N THR A 177 -9.36 -17.12 22.38
CA THR A 177 -8.06 -17.66 22.00
C THR A 177 -7.02 -16.63 22.44
N SER A 178 -6.47 -16.86 23.63
CA SER A 178 -5.42 -16.06 24.21
C SER A 178 -4.15 -16.34 23.43
N ASN A 179 -3.59 -15.30 22.82
CA ASN A 179 -2.38 -15.36 22.03
C ASN A 179 -1.16 -15.26 22.95
N VAL A 180 -0.05 -15.84 22.53
CA VAL A 180 1.23 -15.79 23.26
C VAL A 180 2.28 -15.20 22.35
N LEU A 181 2.97 -14.17 22.82
CA LEU A 181 4.11 -13.55 22.14
C LEU A 181 5.34 -13.59 23.05
N GLU A 182 6.52 -13.72 22.44
CA GLU A 182 7.81 -13.61 23.13
C GLU A 182 8.62 -12.49 22.50
N GLY A 183 9.34 -11.73 23.32
CA GLY A 183 10.17 -10.64 22.84
C GLY A 183 10.98 -9.98 23.93
N THR A 184 11.67 -8.90 23.56
CA THR A 184 12.42 -8.07 24.50
C THR A 184 11.54 -6.94 24.98
N LEU A 185 11.34 -6.83 26.30
CA LEU A 185 10.56 -5.73 26.88
C LEU A 185 11.30 -4.40 26.70
N ARG A 186 10.64 -3.44 26.07
CA ARG A 186 11.12 -2.06 25.92
C ARG A 186 10.15 -1.09 26.60
N VAL A 187 10.67 0.09 26.93
CA VAL A 187 9.90 1.16 27.55
C VAL A 187 10.10 2.44 26.74
N HIS A 188 9.02 3.03 26.27
CA HIS A 188 9.07 4.30 25.58
C HIS A 188 8.57 5.44 26.49
N PRO A 189 9.39 6.49 26.76
CA PRO A 189 9.02 7.56 27.70
C PRO A 189 7.96 8.53 27.16
N LYS A 190 7.79 8.58 25.84
CA LYS A 190 6.98 9.60 25.14
C LYS A 190 5.85 9.06 24.25
N PHE A 191 5.65 7.75 24.18
CA PHE A 191 4.59 7.19 23.32
C PHE A 191 3.33 6.94 24.12
N HIS A 192 2.20 6.84 23.41
CA HIS A 192 0.89 6.61 24.01
C HIS A 192 0.74 5.24 24.67
N TYR A 193 1.65 4.31 24.36
CA TYR A 193 1.88 3.10 25.14
C TYR A 193 3.28 3.17 25.75
N ARG A 194 3.37 2.91 27.05
CA ARG A 194 4.63 2.98 27.80
C ARG A 194 5.49 1.75 27.57
N TYR A 195 4.87 0.58 27.45
CA TYR A 195 5.53 -0.71 27.33
C TYR A 195 5.23 -1.36 25.99
N TYR A 196 6.23 -2.00 25.40
CA TYR A 196 6.08 -2.78 24.17
C TYR A 196 7.09 -3.93 24.14
N ILE A 197 6.77 -4.97 23.38
CA ILE A 197 7.74 -6.01 23.04
C ILE A 197 8.31 -5.74 21.65
N ASP A 198 9.63 -5.86 21.58
CA ASP A 198 10.46 -5.75 20.38
C ASP A 198 10.98 -7.16 20.02
N GLY A 199 11.15 -7.42 18.73
CA GLY A 199 11.76 -8.65 18.22
C GLY A 199 10.82 -9.85 18.06
N PHE A 200 9.53 -9.63 17.83
CA PHE A 200 8.66 -10.68 17.27
C PHE A 200 8.49 -10.47 15.76
N GLY A 201 8.69 -11.53 14.97
CA GLY A 201 8.65 -11.47 13.50
C GLY A 201 9.76 -10.60 12.89
N ASP A 202 9.47 -9.95 11.76
CA ASP A 202 10.37 -9.12 10.93
C ASP A 202 10.69 -7.74 11.55
N GLY A 203 10.91 -7.68 12.86
CA GLY A 203 11.19 -6.42 13.58
C GLY A 203 9.95 -5.58 13.88
N GLN A 204 8.78 -6.21 14.01
CA GLN A 204 7.56 -5.53 14.43
C GLN A 204 7.56 -5.25 15.94
N GLU A 205 6.81 -4.22 16.34
CA GLU A 205 6.59 -3.83 17.74
C GLU A 205 5.13 -4.06 18.12
N CYS A 206 4.89 -4.54 19.34
CA CYS A 206 3.56 -4.82 19.88
C CYS A 206 3.42 -4.08 21.20
N ALA A 207 2.52 -3.09 21.19
CA ALA A 207 2.18 -2.32 22.37
C ALA A 207 1.50 -3.22 23.42
N LEU A 208 1.91 -3.10 24.68
CA LEU A 208 1.32 -3.85 25.78
C LEU A 208 0.36 -2.96 26.57
N PHE A 209 -0.92 -3.32 26.59
CA PHE A 209 -1.97 -2.59 27.32
C PHE A 209 -2.40 -3.35 28.58
N GLN A 210 -2.92 -2.62 29.56
CA GLN A 210 -3.52 -3.14 30.80
C GLN A 210 -2.56 -3.92 31.73
N ALA A 211 -1.24 -3.76 31.57
CA ALA A 211 -0.23 -4.45 32.37
C ALA A 211 0.81 -3.54 33.02
N ASP A 212 0.55 -2.23 33.18
CA ASP A 212 1.50 -1.28 33.76
C ASP A 212 2.02 -1.74 35.14
N ASN A 213 1.13 -2.28 35.99
CA ASN A 213 1.50 -2.76 37.32
C ASN A 213 2.46 -3.97 37.27
N GLN A 214 2.23 -4.91 36.35
CA GLN A 214 3.11 -6.09 36.19
C GLN A 214 4.45 -5.70 35.54
N LEU A 215 4.39 -4.89 34.48
CA LEU A 215 5.54 -4.52 33.65
C LEU A 215 6.48 -3.53 34.33
N SER A 216 5.97 -2.68 35.23
CA SER A 216 6.81 -1.72 35.97
C SER A 216 7.84 -2.37 36.89
N GLN A 217 7.63 -3.64 37.26
CA GLN A 217 8.55 -4.41 38.10
C GLN A 217 9.62 -5.15 37.29
N ILE A 218 9.48 -5.23 35.96
CA ILE A 218 10.39 -5.94 35.07
C ILE A 218 11.42 -4.96 34.51
N LYS A 219 12.70 -5.32 34.57
CA LYS A 219 13.79 -4.49 34.04
C LYS A 219 13.66 -4.36 32.51
N PRO A 220 13.67 -3.14 31.93
CA PRO A 220 13.74 -2.98 30.48
C PRO A 220 14.93 -3.73 29.88
N GLY A 221 14.72 -4.37 28.73
CA GLY A 221 15.68 -5.26 28.08
C GLY A 221 15.57 -6.74 28.49
N SER A 222 14.72 -7.09 29.47
CA SER A 222 14.45 -8.48 29.81
C SER A 222 13.68 -9.18 28.69
N ARG A 223 13.97 -10.47 28.45
CA ARG A 223 13.09 -11.30 27.60
C ARG A 223 11.84 -11.67 28.37
N VAL A 224 10.69 -11.51 27.73
CA VAL A 224 9.38 -11.79 28.33
C VAL A 224 8.53 -12.62 27.39
N ARG A 225 7.68 -13.46 27.98
CA ARG A 225 6.55 -14.11 27.32
C ARG A 225 5.28 -13.43 27.80
N VAL A 226 4.49 -12.89 26.88
CA VAL A 226 3.26 -12.18 27.15
C VAL A 226 2.10 -12.99 26.61
N LYS A 227 1.07 -13.18 27.43
CA LYS A 227 -0.17 -13.84 27.03
C LYS A 227 -1.33 -12.85 27.11
N GLY A 228 -2.15 -12.80 26.07
CA GLY A 228 -3.24 -11.84 26.02
C GLY A 228 -4.04 -11.86 24.72
N LYS A 229 -4.94 -10.89 24.57
CA LYS A 229 -5.73 -10.73 23.34
C LYS A 229 -4.97 -9.82 22.38
N LEU A 230 -4.58 -10.36 21.22
CA LEU A 230 -3.90 -9.60 20.18
C LEU A 230 -4.93 -8.83 19.34
N GLY A 231 -4.58 -7.61 18.95
CA GLY A 231 -5.38 -6.79 18.06
C GLY A 231 -4.52 -5.78 17.28
N SER A 232 -5.17 -5.05 16.38
CA SER A 232 -4.59 -3.91 15.70
C SER A 232 -5.51 -2.71 15.85
N ARG A 233 -4.93 -1.52 16.05
CA ARG A 233 -5.69 -0.27 16.12
C ARG A 233 -4.98 0.81 15.31
N PHE A 234 -5.75 1.62 14.60
CA PHE A 234 -5.23 2.82 13.99
C PHE A 234 -4.97 3.84 15.09
N PHE A 235 -3.71 4.23 15.27
CA PHE A 235 -3.30 5.22 16.24
C PHE A 235 -3.12 6.57 15.54
N GLY A 236 -3.89 7.54 15.96
CA GLY A 236 -3.93 8.92 15.53
C GLY A 236 -5.14 9.53 16.22
N GLY A 237 -5.03 10.72 16.81
CA GLY A 237 -6.13 11.36 17.56
C GLY A 237 -7.43 11.46 16.77
N ASP A 238 -8.47 12.01 17.39
CA ASP A 238 -9.76 12.25 16.73
C ASP A 238 -9.50 12.79 15.31
N PRO A 239 -10.03 12.14 14.26
CA PRO A 239 -9.83 12.60 12.88
C PRO A 239 -10.26 14.07 12.67
N ASN A 240 -11.06 14.64 13.58
CA ASN A 240 -11.50 16.04 13.57
C ASN A 240 -10.65 16.98 14.45
N ASP A 241 -9.64 16.48 15.17
CA ASP A 241 -8.74 17.31 15.98
C ASP A 241 -7.60 17.88 15.09
N PRO A 242 -7.54 19.22 14.89
CA PRO A 242 -6.50 19.86 14.07
C PRO A 242 -5.12 19.85 14.74
N ALA A 243 -5.00 19.39 15.99
CA ALA A 243 -3.74 19.18 16.68
C ALA A 243 -3.40 17.69 16.80
N PRO A 244 -3.11 16.96 15.69
CA PRO A 244 -2.79 15.55 15.80
C PRO A 244 -1.45 15.37 16.53
N ALA A 245 -1.46 14.52 17.54
CA ALA A 245 -0.25 13.86 18.02
C ALA A 245 0.54 13.32 16.80
N LEU A 246 1.83 13.63 16.76
CA LEU A 246 2.72 13.71 15.59
C LEU A 246 2.89 12.44 14.73
N VAL A 247 2.18 11.34 14.97
CA VAL A 247 2.32 10.09 14.20
C VAL A 247 0.96 9.41 14.04
N LYS A 248 0.50 9.29 12.79
CA LYS A 248 -0.64 8.45 12.40
C LYS A 248 -0.11 7.12 11.89
N THR A 249 -0.36 6.02 12.60
CA THR A 249 0.12 4.69 12.19
C THR A 249 -0.78 3.57 12.73
N TRP A 250 -0.80 2.42 12.05
CA TRP A 250 -1.38 1.20 12.63
C TRP A 250 -0.40 0.64 13.66
N ILE A 251 -0.90 0.35 14.85
CA ILE A 251 -0.13 -0.35 15.88
C ILE A 251 -0.73 -1.73 16.11
N ILE A 252 0.14 -2.73 16.24
CA ILE A 252 -0.21 -4.02 16.81
C ILE A 252 -0.20 -3.85 18.32
N TYR A 253 -1.20 -4.39 18.99
CA TYR A 253 -1.29 -4.31 20.43
C TYR A 253 -1.79 -5.60 21.06
N MET A 254 -1.48 -5.77 22.33
CA MET A 254 -1.97 -6.87 23.14
C MET A 254 -2.59 -6.35 24.43
N ASP A 255 -3.86 -6.69 24.67
CA ASP A 255 -4.47 -6.58 25.99
C ASP A 255 -3.93 -7.72 26.86
N VAL A 256 -3.00 -7.38 27.74
CA VAL A 256 -2.19 -8.35 28.47
C VAL A 256 -2.99 -8.99 29.61
N GLN A 257 -2.96 -10.32 29.67
CA GLN A 257 -3.52 -11.11 30.76
C GLN A 257 -2.44 -11.54 31.75
N SER A 258 -1.28 -11.99 31.24
CA SER A 258 -0.13 -12.38 32.07
C SER A 258 1.20 -12.12 31.37
N VAL A 259 2.25 -11.93 32.18
CA VAL A 259 3.63 -11.72 31.72
C VAL A 259 4.58 -12.63 32.52
N ASP A 260 5.38 -13.41 31.81
CA ASP A 260 6.45 -14.24 32.38
C ASP A 260 7.82 -13.71 31.96
N VAL A 261 8.74 -13.55 32.90
CA VAL A 261 10.14 -13.20 32.60
C VAL A 261 10.91 -14.47 32.26
N LEU A 262 11.49 -14.51 31.06
CA LEU A 262 12.28 -15.63 30.59
C LEU A 262 13.73 -15.49 31.10
N LYS A 263 14.30 -16.60 31.55
CA LYS A 263 15.70 -16.69 31.95
C LYS A 263 16.64 -16.72 30.75
#